data_AF-A0A166A3M4-F1
#
_entry.id   AF-A0A166A3M4-F1
#
_cell.length_a   1.000
_cell.length_b   1.000
_cell.length_c   1.000
_cell.angle_alpha   90.00
_cell.angle_beta   90.00
_cell.angle_gamma   90.00
#
_symmetry.space_group_name_H-M   'P 1'
#
loop_
_entity.id
_entity.type
_entity.pdbx_description
1 polymer ?
#
loop_
_entity_poly.entity_id
_entity_poly.type
_entity_poly.pdbx_seq_one_letter_code
_entity_poly.pdbx_strand_id
1 'polypeptide(L)'
;MLRPELQIGRPPNYLPWPPTDRLLKRHVSSVKVQWLDFQRNVYDREPAFPTRVDASTGVRYFLDFSNKYNNVDAGDIILCPRFRLLPRQEMQDVLAMKKSAGVLNVNGLSVSHVTMQAIKESNEDRLFVHPFEHGTLFGILDGHGGSECSQKASRELPGVIAQFLTSALGRAGHTALTDTARCVEDAISAAIKEFDAALITGLEDTVAEFTALYPGDFDMWDIKDFMRKEMREGQNRPANALAGCTALIGFIPTSNKTLFVASLGDSQAGMYSDAWDCTTLNEFHAASNPHEVARLQAEHPGEEGIVRYNRLFGAISVTRALGDHLLKAPIELSAKYYCYAHPMMVPPGEVKQWPGKYKTPPYMSVQPSFQRIGLVPGDVIVFASDGLRNTWQTRALTASEQEQLFVGLCGYAGRLDNPVQDLGRWETKLGHRFLPMDQEEVNAADWMLMNVLFGGDDVKLARELTIEFPEGGSERWQDDITVISIHV
;
A
#
# COMPACT_ATOMS: atom_id res chain seq x y z
N MET A 1 69.80 8.19 -25.88
CA MET A 1 69.03 8.01 -27.14
C MET A 1 67.76 8.84 -27.03
N LEU A 2 67.85 10.08 -27.51
CA LEU A 2 66.78 11.06 -27.55
C LEU A 2 66.06 10.92 -28.88
N ARG A 3 64.72 10.89 -28.88
CA ARG A 3 63.92 10.88 -30.11
C ARG A 3 63.90 12.30 -30.72
N PRO A 4 64.00 12.43 -32.06
CA PRO A 4 63.97 13.72 -32.73
C PRO A 4 62.54 14.19 -33.03
N GLU A 5 62.44 15.51 -33.13
CA GLU A 5 61.31 16.31 -33.58
C GLU A 5 60.87 15.96 -35.01
N LEU A 6 59.58 16.13 -35.31
CA LEU A 6 59.15 16.44 -36.68
C LEU A 6 58.01 17.46 -36.68
N GLN A 7 58.30 18.56 -37.37
CA GLN A 7 57.45 19.72 -37.59
C GLN A 7 56.62 19.58 -38.88
N ILE A 8 55.39 20.11 -38.80
CA ILE A 8 54.65 20.94 -39.79
C ILE A 8 54.09 20.29 -41.08
N GLY A 9 52.77 20.47 -41.25
CA GLY A 9 52.07 20.49 -42.53
C GLY A 9 50.55 20.67 -42.40
N ARG A 10 50.03 21.88 -42.58
CA ARG A 10 48.62 22.22 -42.91
C ARG A 10 48.67 23.22 -44.09
N PRO A 11 47.57 23.46 -44.84
CA PRO A 11 46.71 22.58 -45.64
C PRO A 11 46.65 23.09 -47.12
N PRO A 12 45.74 22.61 -47.99
CA PRO A 12 44.81 23.62 -48.53
C PRO A 12 43.35 23.14 -48.74
N ASN A 13 42.45 24.07 -48.41
CA ASN A 13 41.20 24.43 -49.08
C ASN A 13 40.14 23.35 -49.39
N TYR A 14 39.08 23.32 -48.57
CA TYR A 14 37.71 23.16 -49.05
C TYR A 14 36.73 24.02 -48.20
N LEU A 15 36.00 24.90 -48.88
CA LEU A 15 34.74 25.56 -48.47
C LEU A 15 33.60 24.86 -49.27
N PRO A 16 32.29 25.08 -48.99
CA PRO A 16 31.54 24.93 -47.73
C PRO A 16 30.18 24.17 -47.88
N TRP A 17 29.70 23.55 -46.79
CA TRP A 17 28.28 23.27 -46.37
C TRP A 17 27.32 22.46 -47.31
N PRO A 18 26.15 21.89 -46.88
CA PRO A 18 25.48 21.87 -45.56
C PRO A 18 25.00 20.40 -45.18
N PRO A 19 24.04 20.13 -44.25
CA PRO A 19 24.18 19.05 -43.29
C PRO A 19 23.14 17.91 -43.41
N THR A 20 23.43 16.83 -42.68
CA THR A 20 22.48 15.88 -42.03
C THR A 20 21.40 15.22 -42.90
N ASP A 21 21.63 13.95 -43.26
CA ASP A 21 20.82 12.85 -42.73
C ASP A 21 21.31 11.47 -43.18
N ARG A 22 21.03 10.46 -42.33
CA ARG A 22 21.13 9.00 -42.50
C ARG A 22 22.35 8.27 -41.89
N LEU A 23 21.98 7.50 -40.86
CA LEU A 23 22.29 6.08 -40.64
C LEU A 23 23.74 5.68 -40.40
N LEU A 24 23.99 5.13 -39.20
CA LEU A 24 24.69 3.84 -38.99
C LEU A 24 24.55 3.48 -37.51
N LYS A 25 23.62 2.57 -37.16
CA LYS A 25 23.96 1.19 -36.76
C LYS A 25 25.29 1.10 -36.01
N ARG A 26 25.23 0.87 -34.69
CA ARG A 26 26.07 -0.13 -34.00
C ARG A 26 25.54 -0.42 -32.59
N HIS A 27 25.51 -1.72 -32.31
CA HIS A 27 25.19 -2.43 -31.09
C HIS A 27 25.32 -1.65 -29.77
N VAL A 28 24.21 -1.51 -29.04
CA VAL A 28 24.25 -1.39 -27.57
C VAL A 28 24.07 -2.81 -27.01
N SER A 29 25.16 -3.57 -27.04
CA SER A 29 25.33 -4.74 -26.20
C SER A 29 25.68 -4.26 -24.81
N SER A 30 24.85 -4.58 -23.81
CA SER A 30 25.00 -4.23 -22.39
C SER A 30 24.99 -2.73 -22.06
N VAL A 31 23.86 -2.26 -21.51
CA VAL A 31 23.88 -1.13 -20.58
C VAL A 31 24.58 -1.65 -19.33
N LYS A 32 25.87 -1.33 -19.19
CA LYS A 32 26.55 -1.47 -17.90
C LYS A 32 26.05 -0.32 -17.04
N VAL A 33 25.09 -0.59 -16.16
CA VAL A 33 24.97 0.20 -14.95
C VAL A 33 26.27 -0.02 -14.19
N GLN A 34 27.22 0.92 -14.32
CA GLN A 34 28.30 0.99 -13.35
C GLN A 34 27.67 1.43 -12.04
N TRP A 35 27.26 0.46 -11.24
CA TRP A 35 27.36 0.63 -9.80
C TRP A 35 28.84 0.91 -9.57
N LEU A 36 29.15 2.15 -9.15
CA LEU A 36 30.43 2.43 -8.55
C LEU A 36 30.68 1.32 -7.53
N ASP A 37 31.73 0.56 -7.77
CA ASP A 37 32.18 -0.53 -6.93
C ASP A 37 32.43 0.05 -5.53
N PHE A 38 31.45 -0.13 -4.64
CA PHE A 38 31.56 0.26 -3.23
C PHE A 38 32.49 -0.70 -2.45
N GLN A 39 33.16 -1.64 -3.12
CA GLN A 39 34.26 -2.40 -2.54
C GLN A 39 35.59 -1.83 -3.02
N ARG A 40 36.39 -1.31 -2.07
CA ARG A 40 37.73 -0.71 -2.22
C ARG A 40 37.75 0.77 -2.59
N ASN A 41 37.27 1.60 -1.68
CA ASN A 41 38.05 2.76 -1.26
C ASN A 41 37.93 2.93 0.24
N VAL A 42 39.08 2.85 0.91
CA VAL A 42 39.27 3.22 2.31
C VAL A 42 38.97 4.71 2.42
N TYR A 43 37.72 5.04 2.71
CA TYR A 43 37.41 6.26 3.45
C TYR A 43 37.46 5.88 4.93
N ASP A 44 38.61 6.10 5.56
CA ASP A 44 38.80 5.95 7.02
C ASP A 44 37.99 6.96 7.86
N ARG A 45 36.97 7.60 7.26
CA ARG A 45 35.89 8.33 7.92
C ARG A 45 34.64 8.22 7.06
N GLU A 46 33.61 7.61 7.62
CA GLU A 46 32.24 7.62 7.08
C GLU A 46 31.83 9.06 6.72
N PRO A 47 31.29 9.33 5.52
CA PRO A 47 30.60 10.59 5.30
C PRO A 47 29.33 10.58 6.17
N ALA A 48 29.31 11.44 7.19
CA ALA A 48 28.15 11.64 8.06
C ALA A 48 26.88 11.94 7.24
N PHE A 49 25.80 11.27 7.65
CA PHE A 49 24.40 11.26 7.20
C PHE A 49 23.84 12.54 6.56
N PRO A 50 22.87 12.44 5.62
CA PRO A 50 22.40 13.59 4.85
C PRO A 50 21.23 14.33 5.53
N THR A 51 21.33 14.60 6.83
CA THR A 51 20.69 15.81 7.39
C THR A 51 21.80 16.65 8.01
N ARG A 52 22.15 17.75 7.34
CA ARG A 52 22.97 18.75 8.00
C ARG A 52 22.04 19.57 8.88
N VAL A 53 22.43 19.78 10.13
CA VAL A 53 21.77 20.73 11.03
C VAL A 53 22.67 21.94 11.06
N ASP A 54 22.16 23.11 10.69
CA ASP A 54 22.83 24.36 11.02
C ASP A 54 22.77 24.53 12.55
N ALA A 55 23.91 24.36 13.22
CA ALA A 55 24.00 24.43 14.67
C ALA A 55 23.69 25.81 15.26
N SER A 56 23.69 26.88 14.44
CA SER A 56 23.42 28.25 14.88
C SER A 56 21.95 28.64 14.75
N THR A 57 21.25 28.06 13.77
CA THR A 57 19.85 28.38 13.48
C THR A 57 18.89 27.24 13.80
N GLY A 58 19.40 26.02 14.04
CA GLY A 58 18.61 24.78 14.23
C GLY A 58 18.02 24.23 12.92
N VAL A 59 18.34 24.85 11.78
CA VAL A 59 17.72 24.61 10.48
C VAL A 59 18.32 23.37 9.82
N ARG A 60 17.47 22.43 9.35
CA ARG A 60 17.92 21.18 8.71
C ARG A 60 17.85 21.22 7.19
N TYR A 61 18.91 20.72 6.53
CA TYR A 61 19.00 20.57 5.09
C TYR A 61 18.50 19.18 4.67
N PHE A 62 17.71 19.10 3.60
CA PHE A 62 17.15 17.85 3.08
C PHE A 62 17.69 17.52 1.71
N LEU A 63 17.55 16.24 1.34
CA LEU A 63 17.94 15.73 0.04
C LEU A 63 16.75 15.83 -0.93
N ASP A 64 16.81 16.78 -1.86
CA ASP A 64 15.84 16.91 -2.96
C ASP A 64 16.34 16.09 -4.15
N PHE A 65 15.67 14.97 -4.41
CA PHE A 65 15.74 14.30 -5.70
C PHE A 65 14.81 15.02 -6.67
N SER A 66 15.28 16.14 -7.22
CA SER A 66 14.57 16.72 -8.35
C SER A 66 14.60 15.69 -9.48
N ASN A 67 13.44 15.19 -9.92
CA ASN A 67 13.25 14.35 -11.12
C ASN A 67 13.72 15.05 -12.44
N LYS A 68 14.52 16.11 -12.35
CA LYS A 68 15.08 16.83 -13.49
C LYS A 68 16.42 16.22 -13.86
N TYR A 69 16.34 15.23 -14.76
CA TYR A 69 17.43 14.79 -15.61
C TYR A 69 18.17 15.99 -16.19
N ASN A 70 19.41 16.23 -15.76
CA ASN A 70 20.30 17.21 -16.37
C ASN A 70 21.64 16.55 -16.71
N ASN A 71 21.59 15.57 -17.60
CA ASN A 71 22.50 15.43 -18.75
C ASN A 71 22.21 14.08 -19.42
N VAL A 72 21.78 14.12 -20.69
CA VAL A 72 21.61 12.93 -21.55
C VAL A 72 22.81 12.77 -22.50
N ASP A 73 23.87 13.55 -22.29
CA ASP A 73 25.11 13.38 -23.03
C ASP A 73 26.07 12.52 -22.21
N ALA A 74 26.35 11.33 -22.74
CA ALA A 74 27.31 10.33 -22.24
C ALA A 74 26.80 9.31 -21.21
N GLY A 75 25.74 8.55 -21.52
CA GLY A 75 25.59 7.13 -21.11
C GLY A 75 25.44 6.78 -19.63
N ASP A 76 25.64 7.73 -18.71
CA ASP A 76 25.59 7.57 -17.26
C ASP A 76 24.43 8.40 -16.70
N ILE A 77 23.50 7.75 -15.98
CA ILE A 77 22.52 8.47 -15.16
C ILE A 77 23.24 8.88 -13.86
N ILE A 78 23.71 10.12 -13.80
CA ILE A 78 24.22 10.69 -12.56
C ILE A 78 23.03 11.22 -11.75
N LEU A 79 22.62 10.50 -10.72
CA LEU A 79 21.79 11.06 -9.67
C LEU A 79 22.65 12.06 -8.88
N CYS A 80 22.51 13.35 -9.18
CA CYS A 80 23.06 14.43 -8.37
C CYS A 80 21.99 14.89 -7.37
N PRO A 81 21.88 14.30 -6.17
CA PRO A 81 20.98 14.82 -5.16
C PRO A 81 21.34 16.27 -4.87
N ARG A 82 20.36 17.17 -4.95
CA ARG A 82 20.56 18.56 -4.52
C ARG A 82 20.13 18.65 -3.07
N PHE A 83 21.02 19.10 -2.22
CA PHE A 83 20.64 19.46 -0.86
C PHE A 83 19.86 20.77 -0.92
N ARG A 84 18.58 20.74 -0.56
CA ARG A 84 17.74 21.93 -0.48
C ARG A 84 17.20 22.07 0.93
N LEU A 85 17.16 23.32 1.40
CA LEU A 85 16.39 23.68 2.56
C LEU A 85 14.90 23.72 2.20
N LEU A 86 14.08 22.91 2.87
CA LEU A 86 12.63 23.06 2.83
C LEU A 86 12.21 23.85 4.07
N PRO A 87 11.83 25.12 3.94
CA PRO A 87 11.13 25.85 4.99
C PRO A 87 9.93 25.04 5.50
N ARG A 88 9.54 25.23 6.77
CA ARG A 88 8.36 24.56 7.36
C ARG A 88 7.12 24.68 6.48
N GLN A 89 6.93 25.85 5.86
CA GLN A 89 5.83 26.07 4.92
C GLN A 89 5.89 25.14 3.71
N GLU A 90 7.06 24.96 3.09
CA GLU A 90 7.20 24.04 1.95
C GLU A 90 6.97 22.58 2.37
N MET A 91 7.40 22.18 3.58
CA MET A 91 7.09 20.84 4.11
C MET A 91 5.59 20.65 4.33
N GLN A 92 4.89 21.67 4.82
CA GLN A 92 3.44 21.64 4.96
C GLN A 92 2.75 21.55 3.59
N ASP A 93 3.27 22.24 2.57
CA ASP A 93 2.74 22.16 1.21
C ASP A 93 2.93 20.73 0.62
N VAL A 94 4.10 20.11 0.83
CA VAL A 94 4.36 18.72 0.42
C VAL A 94 3.45 17.74 1.16
N LEU A 95 3.27 17.91 2.47
CA LEU A 95 2.35 17.11 3.27
C LEU A 95 0.91 17.24 2.73
N ALA A 96 0.47 18.46 2.40
CA ALA A 96 -0.84 18.70 1.82
C ALA A 96 -1.03 18.07 0.43
N MET A 97 0.04 17.91 -0.35
CA MET A 97 -0.01 17.19 -1.63
C MET A 97 -0.10 15.67 -1.47
N LYS A 98 0.50 15.12 -0.41
CA LYS A 98 0.53 13.67 -0.15
C LYS A 98 -0.63 13.17 0.69
N LYS A 99 -1.36 14.07 1.35
CA LYS A 99 -2.40 13.75 2.34
C LYS A 99 -3.76 14.26 1.88
N SER A 100 -4.80 13.43 2.04
CA SER A 100 -6.19 13.83 1.88
C SER A 100 -6.96 13.45 3.13
N ALA A 101 -7.73 14.38 3.69
CA ALA A 101 -8.49 14.18 4.91
C ALA A 101 -9.88 14.81 4.81
N GLY A 102 -10.87 14.23 5.49
CA GLY A 102 -12.24 14.72 5.48
C GLY A 102 -13.04 14.29 6.71
N VAL A 103 -14.13 15.02 6.96
CA VAL A 103 -15.12 14.71 8.00
C VAL A 103 -16.50 14.67 7.34
N LEU A 104 -17.32 13.70 7.71
CA LEU A 104 -18.68 13.54 7.20
C LEU A 104 -19.60 13.03 8.30
N ASN A 105 -20.86 13.47 8.26
CA ASN A 105 -21.91 12.99 9.15
C ASN A 105 -22.89 12.14 8.35
N VAL A 106 -23.06 10.87 8.74
CA VAL A 106 -23.85 9.89 7.97
C VAL A 106 -24.62 8.97 8.89
N ASN A 107 -25.95 8.89 8.74
CA ASN A 107 -26.82 8.03 9.54
C ASN A 107 -26.62 8.18 11.07
N GLY A 108 -26.34 9.40 11.54
CA GLY A 108 -26.07 9.70 12.95
C GLY A 108 -24.63 9.42 13.41
N LEU A 109 -23.76 8.95 12.52
CA LEU A 109 -22.34 8.69 12.79
C LEU A 109 -21.50 9.90 12.37
N SER A 110 -20.55 10.30 13.20
CA SER A 110 -19.50 11.26 12.82
C SER A 110 -18.26 10.51 12.38
N VAL A 111 -17.86 10.71 11.13
CA VAL A 111 -16.81 9.93 10.47
C VAL A 111 -15.70 10.87 10.04
N SER A 112 -14.52 10.69 10.64
CA SER A 112 -13.28 11.36 10.24
C SER A 112 -12.41 10.38 9.47
N HIS A 113 -11.77 10.82 8.39
CA HIS A 113 -10.85 9.97 7.65
C HIS A 113 -9.63 10.74 7.15
N VAL A 114 -8.54 10.02 6.93
CA VAL A 114 -7.30 10.51 6.32
C VAL A 114 -6.64 9.41 5.51
N THR A 115 -6.00 9.77 4.40
CA THR A 115 -5.05 8.94 3.67
C THR A 115 -3.78 9.75 3.42
N MET A 116 -2.62 9.13 3.56
CA MET A 116 -1.30 9.73 3.37
C MET A 116 -0.44 8.82 2.52
N GLN A 117 0.05 9.38 1.41
CA GLN A 117 0.96 8.70 0.51
C GLN A 117 2.37 8.62 1.11
N ALA A 118 2.93 7.42 1.14
CA ALA A 118 4.33 7.19 1.44
C ALA A 118 5.27 7.78 0.37
N ILE A 119 6.56 7.51 0.49
CA ILE A 119 7.53 7.92 -0.53
C ILE A 119 7.57 6.87 -1.64
N LYS A 120 6.48 6.82 -2.42
CA LYS A 120 6.35 6.00 -3.63
C LYS A 120 5.65 6.77 -4.75
N GLU A 121 5.68 6.23 -5.96
CA GLU A 121 5.16 6.91 -7.17
C GLU A 121 3.67 7.27 -7.05
N SER A 122 2.88 6.39 -6.42
CA SER A 122 1.45 6.58 -6.21
C SER A 122 1.00 5.94 -4.91
N ASN A 123 0.03 6.55 -4.25
CA ASN A 123 -0.69 5.93 -3.14
C ASN A 123 -1.47 4.70 -3.66
N GLU A 124 -1.29 3.56 -3.02
CA GLU A 124 -1.95 2.28 -3.26
C GLU A 124 -3.10 2.03 -2.26
N ASP A 125 -3.13 2.69 -1.11
CA ASP A 125 -4.26 2.66 -0.19
C ASP A 125 -5.50 3.35 -0.77
N ARG A 126 -6.69 2.82 -0.48
CA ARG A 126 -7.97 3.47 -0.73
C ARG A 126 -8.88 3.33 0.49
N LEU A 127 -9.91 4.18 0.53
CA LEU A 127 -11.00 4.07 1.48
C LEU A 127 -12.35 4.27 0.79
N PHE A 128 -13.42 3.83 1.44
CA PHE A 128 -14.77 4.23 1.10
C PHE A 128 -15.65 4.40 2.34
N VAL A 129 -16.60 5.33 2.24
CA VAL A 129 -17.77 5.45 3.12
C VAL A 129 -18.99 5.47 2.22
N HIS A 130 -19.87 4.47 2.36
CA HIS A 130 -20.96 4.22 1.44
C HIS A 130 -22.27 4.01 2.21
N PRO A 131 -23.05 5.09 2.44
CA PRO A 131 -24.41 4.97 2.92
C PRO A 131 -25.32 4.40 1.82
N PHE A 132 -26.23 3.53 2.23
CA PHE A 132 -27.30 3.00 1.40
C PHE A 132 -28.55 2.71 2.26
N GLU A 133 -29.61 2.20 1.65
CA GLU A 133 -30.92 2.01 2.30
C GLU A 133 -30.87 1.26 3.64
N HIS A 134 -30.01 0.26 3.76
CA HIS A 134 -29.97 -0.60 4.95
C HIS A 134 -28.88 -0.25 5.96
N GLY A 135 -28.06 0.78 5.74
CA GLY A 135 -26.99 1.15 6.66
C GLY A 135 -25.85 1.90 6.01
N THR A 136 -24.70 1.89 6.68
CA THR A 136 -23.46 2.49 6.18
C THR A 136 -22.37 1.45 6.10
N LEU A 137 -21.72 1.36 4.94
CA LEU A 137 -20.50 0.59 4.72
C LEU A 137 -19.27 1.49 4.85
N PHE A 138 -18.22 0.96 5.45
CA PHE A 138 -16.90 1.58 5.60
C PHE A 138 -15.87 0.60 5.07
N GLY A 139 -14.78 1.09 4.48
CA GLY A 139 -13.71 0.20 4.07
C GLY A 139 -12.37 0.88 3.97
N ILE A 140 -11.34 0.15 4.38
CA ILE A 140 -9.94 0.43 4.07
C ILE A 140 -9.43 -0.68 3.16
N LEU A 141 -8.71 -0.27 2.13
CA LEU A 141 -8.25 -1.09 1.03
C LEU A 141 -6.75 -0.81 0.86
N ASP A 142 -5.91 -1.60 1.51
CA ASP A 142 -4.44 -1.47 1.42
C ASP A 142 -3.96 -2.20 0.17
N GLY A 143 -3.53 -1.44 -0.85
CA GLY A 143 -3.14 -1.97 -2.15
C GLY A 143 -1.65 -2.31 -2.19
N HIS A 144 -1.30 -3.37 -2.90
CA HIS A 144 0.11 -3.75 -3.07
C HIS A 144 0.40 -4.27 -4.46
N GLY A 145 1.62 -3.99 -4.91
CA GLY A 145 2.06 -4.38 -6.25
C GLY A 145 1.31 -3.67 -7.35
N GLY A 146 0.84 -2.44 -7.12
CA GLY A 146 -0.07 -1.69 -7.95
C GLY A 146 -1.23 -1.10 -7.15
N SER A 147 -1.79 0.02 -7.64
CA SER A 147 -3.00 0.62 -7.06
C SER A 147 -4.29 0.18 -7.77
N GLU A 148 -4.19 -0.64 -8.82
CA GLU A 148 -5.29 -0.94 -9.72
C GLU A 148 -6.39 -1.76 -9.03
N CYS A 149 -6.01 -2.80 -8.26
CA CYS A 149 -6.97 -3.60 -7.51
C CYS A 149 -7.69 -2.77 -6.44
N SER A 150 -6.95 -2.03 -5.60
CA SER A 150 -7.54 -1.18 -4.55
C SER A 150 -8.40 -0.06 -5.15
N GLN A 151 -7.96 0.54 -6.26
CA GLN A 151 -8.71 1.58 -6.97
C GLN A 151 -10.00 1.08 -7.58
N LYS A 152 -10.01 -0.13 -8.15
CA LYS A 152 -11.23 -0.75 -8.67
C LYS A 152 -12.16 -1.17 -7.53
N ALA A 153 -11.62 -1.79 -6.49
CA ALA A 153 -12.37 -2.20 -5.30
C ALA A 153 -13.04 -0.99 -4.64
N SER A 154 -12.35 0.14 -4.47
CA SER A 154 -12.92 1.33 -3.83
C SER A 154 -14.11 1.92 -4.59
N ARG A 155 -14.21 1.69 -5.91
CA ARG A 155 -15.27 2.21 -6.77
C ARG A 155 -16.47 1.27 -6.87
N GLU A 156 -16.23 -0.03 -6.93
CA GLU A 156 -17.24 -1.01 -7.31
C GLU A 156 -17.69 -1.89 -6.13
N LEU A 157 -16.77 -2.33 -5.27
CA LEU A 157 -17.05 -3.27 -4.20
C LEU A 157 -18.15 -2.79 -3.23
N PRO A 158 -18.22 -1.51 -2.81
CA PRO A 158 -19.28 -1.04 -1.91
C PRO A 158 -20.67 -1.23 -2.50
N GLY A 159 -20.83 -0.98 -3.80
CA GLY A 159 -22.08 -1.16 -4.53
C GLY A 159 -22.46 -2.63 -4.66
N VAL A 160 -21.49 -3.50 -4.93
CA VAL A 160 -21.70 -4.96 -4.97
C VAL A 160 -22.15 -5.46 -3.59
N ILE A 161 -21.47 -5.07 -2.52
CA ILE A 161 -21.85 -5.45 -1.14
C ILE A 161 -23.26 -4.95 -0.81
N ALA A 162 -23.57 -3.69 -1.12
CA ALA A 162 -24.91 -3.13 -0.88
C ALA A 162 -26.00 -3.94 -1.59
N GLN A 163 -25.81 -4.36 -2.84
CA GLN A 163 -26.77 -5.19 -3.58
C GLN A 163 -27.02 -6.56 -2.93
N PHE A 164 -25.95 -7.23 -2.49
CA PHE A 164 -26.05 -8.52 -1.81
C PHE A 164 -26.73 -8.36 -0.44
N LEU A 165 -26.42 -7.30 0.30
CA LEU A 165 -27.05 -6.99 1.59
C LEU A 165 -28.55 -6.67 1.43
N THR A 166 -28.93 -5.83 0.46
CA THR A 166 -30.34 -5.55 0.16
C THR A 166 -31.10 -6.83 -0.15
N SER A 167 -30.52 -7.70 -0.96
CA SER A 167 -31.13 -8.98 -1.31
C SER A 167 -31.27 -9.92 -0.10
N ALA A 168 -30.25 -10.00 0.76
CA ALA A 168 -30.26 -10.85 1.93
C ALA A 168 -31.22 -10.35 3.01
N LEU A 169 -31.19 -9.05 3.32
CA LEU A 169 -32.05 -8.42 4.33
C LEU A 169 -33.52 -8.38 3.90
N GLY A 170 -33.81 -8.21 2.61
CA GLY A 170 -35.18 -8.31 2.08
C GLY A 170 -35.79 -9.71 2.27
N ARG A 171 -34.99 -10.78 2.17
CA ARG A 171 -35.44 -12.15 2.46
C ARG A 171 -35.56 -12.44 3.96
N ALA A 172 -34.72 -11.79 4.78
CA ALA A 172 -34.65 -12.00 6.22
C ALA A 172 -35.75 -11.29 7.04
N GLY A 173 -36.67 -10.55 6.40
CA GLY A 173 -37.66 -9.68 7.07
C GLY A 173 -38.59 -10.34 8.11
N HIS A 174 -38.51 -11.65 8.34
CA HIS A 174 -39.25 -12.40 9.37
C HIS A 174 -38.39 -13.44 10.14
N THR A 175 -37.06 -13.41 10.04
CA THR A 175 -36.16 -14.40 10.68
C THR A 175 -35.64 -13.94 12.04
N ALA A 176 -35.10 -14.88 12.85
CA ALA A 176 -34.47 -14.54 14.12
C ALA A 176 -33.22 -13.67 13.93
N LEU A 177 -32.84 -12.87 14.94
CA LEU A 177 -31.67 -11.98 14.89
C LEU A 177 -30.36 -12.71 14.54
N THR A 178 -30.18 -13.93 15.05
CA THR A 178 -29.00 -14.75 14.76
C THR A 178 -28.96 -15.21 13.30
N ASP A 179 -30.12 -15.47 12.70
CA ASP A 179 -30.22 -15.80 11.28
C ASP A 179 -29.93 -14.56 10.42
N THR A 180 -30.46 -13.40 10.80
CA THR A 180 -30.17 -12.12 10.11
C THR A 180 -28.69 -11.81 10.11
N ALA A 181 -28.00 -11.99 11.25
CA ALA A 181 -26.58 -11.74 11.35
C ALA A 181 -25.73 -12.71 10.50
N ARG A 182 -26.16 -13.97 10.33
CA ARG A 182 -25.52 -14.90 9.39
C ARG A 182 -25.76 -14.48 7.94
N CYS A 183 -27.00 -14.09 7.60
CA CYS A 183 -27.33 -13.59 6.27
C CYS A 183 -26.48 -12.37 5.87
N VAL A 184 -26.16 -11.48 6.81
CA VAL A 184 -25.26 -10.34 6.57
C VAL A 184 -23.83 -10.80 6.25
N GLU A 185 -23.26 -11.71 7.04
CA GLU A 185 -21.91 -12.24 6.81
C GLU A 185 -21.80 -13.03 5.50
N ASP A 186 -22.81 -13.86 5.21
CA ASP A 186 -22.89 -14.62 3.96
C ASP A 186 -23.00 -13.67 2.75
N ALA A 187 -23.79 -12.60 2.86
CA ALA A 187 -23.94 -11.60 1.81
C ALA A 187 -22.63 -10.85 1.54
N ILE A 188 -21.92 -10.40 2.59
CA ILE A 188 -20.62 -9.73 2.45
C ILE A 188 -19.59 -10.71 1.85
N SER A 189 -19.53 -11.94 2.35
CA SER A 189 -18.63 -12.98 1.83
C SER A 189 -18.88 -13.27 0.35
N ALA A 190 -20.15 -13.39 -0.05
CA ALA A 190 -20.53 -13.66 -1.42
C ALA A 190 -20.21 -12.47 -2.34
N ALA A 191 -20.47 -11.24 -1.91
CA ALA A 191 -20.12 -10.04 -2.65
C ALA A 191 -18.61 -9.91 -2.90
N ILE A 192 -17.79 -10.17 -1.88
CA ILE A 192 -16.32 -10.17 -1.98
C ILE A 192 -15.85 -11.24 -2.99
N LYS A 193 -16.38 -12.46 -2.90
CA LYS A 193 -16.06 -13.55 -3.83
C LYS A 193 -16.46 -13.24 -5.26
N GLU A 194 -17.65 -12.67 -5.46
CA GLU A 194 -18.17 -12.26 -6.77
C GLU A 194 -17.27 -11.18 -7.40
N PHE A 195 -16.89 -10.18 -6.60
CA PHE A 195 -15.99 -9.13 -7.07
C PHE A 195 -14.61 -9.70 -7.47
N ASP A 196 -14.02 -10.57 -6.65
CA ASP A 196 -12.72 -11.18 -6.95
C ASP A 196 -12.77 -12.12 -8.17
N ALA A 197 -13.89 -12.85 -8.34
CA ALA A 197 -14.14 -13.68 -9.51
C ALA A 197 -14.25 -12.86 -10.80
N ALA A 198 -14.83 -11.66 -10.73
CA ALA A 198 -14.88 -10.75 -11.88
C ALA A 198 -13.47 -10.24 -12.29
N LEU A 199 -12.54 -10.08 -11.34
CA LEU A 199 -11.16 -9.72 -11.64
C LEU A 199 -10.45 -10.80 -12.48
N ILE A 200 -10.51 -12.06 -12.04
CA ILE A 200 -9.88 -13.17 -12.78
C ILE A 200 -10.55 -13.40 -14.13
N THR A 201 -11.88 -13.27 -14.23
CA THR A 201 -12.60 -13.41 -15.50
C THR A 201 -12.08 -12.41 -16.53
N GLY A 202 -11.88 -11.14 -16.13
CA GLY A 202 -11.28 -10.14 -17.02
C GLY A 202 -9.87 -10.51 -17.48
N LEU A 203 -9.05 -11.10 -16.61
CA LEU A 203 -7.70 -11.55 -16.95
C LEU A 203 -7.72 -12.78 -17.88
N GLU A 204 -8.66 -13.71 -17.68
CA GLU A 204 -8.86 -14.87 -18.54
C GLU A 204 -9.34 -14.47 -19.94
N ASP A 205 -10.24 -13.49 -20.04
CA ASP A 205 -10.68 -12.91 -21.31
C ASP A 205 -9.50 -12.29 -22.07
N THR A 206 -8.62 -11.55 -21.37
CA THR A 206 -7.39 -11.03 -21.98
C THR A 206 -6.51 -12.15 -22.53
N VAL A 207 -6.36 -13.26 -21.81
CA VAL A 207 -5.58 -14.42 -22.32
C VAL A 207 -6.28 -15.09 -23.49
N ALA A 208 -7.60 -15.23 -23.47
CA ALA A 208 -8.36 -15.80 -24.57
C ALA A 208 -8.17 -14.98 -25.86
N GLU A 209 -8.30 -13.65 -25.76
CA GLU A 209 -8.06 -12.72 -26.86
C GLU A 209 -6.62 -12.79 -27.39
N PHE A 210 -5.63 -12.85 -26.49
CA PHE A 210 -4.23 -13.04 -26.86
C PHE A 210 -4.03 -14.34 -27.64
N THR A 211 -4.55 -15.46 -27.14
CA THR A 211 -4.39 -16.77 -27.80
C THR A 211 -5.12 -16.86 -29.14
N ALA A 212 -6.20 -16.11 -29.32
CA ALA A 212 -6.89 -16.01 -30.61
C ALA A 212 -6.06 -15.22 -31.65
N LEU A 213 -5.34 -14.19 -31.21
CA LEU A 213 -4.44 -13.39 -32.07
C LEU A 213 -3.13 -14.12 -32.39
N TYR A 214 -2.65 -14.94 -31.45
CA TYR A 214 -1.39 -15.69 -31.56
C TYR A 214 -1.64 -17.21 -31.41
N PRO A 215 -2.28 -17.87 -32.39
CA PRO A 215 -2.66 -19.29 -32.30
C PRO A 215 -1.50 -20.29 -32.44
N GLY A 216 -0.26 -19.82 -32.48
CA GLY A 216 0.96 -20.62 -32.63
C GLY A 216 1.98 -20.34 -31.54
N ASP A 217 3.27 -20.46 -31.89
CA ASP A 217 4.34 -20.06 -30.98
C ASP A 217 4.34 -18.55 -30.81
N PHE A 218 4.32 -18.10 -29.56
CA PHE A 218 4.52 -16.72 -29.16
C PHE A 218 5.73 -16.66 -28.24
N ASP A 219 6.45 -15.55 -28.27
CA ASP A 219 7.54 -15.32 -27.33
C ASP A 219 7.10 -14.44 -26.14
N MET A 220 8.02 -14.19 -25.22
CA MET A 220 7.77 -13.33 -24.06
C MET A 220 7.40 -11.89 -24.46
N TRP A 221 7.94 -11.38 -25.57
CA TRP A 221 7.70 -10.02 -26.01
C TRP A 221 6.31 -9.84 -26.56
N ASP A 222 5.79 -10.83 -27.30
CA ASP A 222 4.41 -10.82 -27.81
C ASP A 222 3.40 -10.62 -26.68
N ILE A 223 3.50 -11.43 -25.64
CA ILE A 223 2.57 -11.32 -24.50
C ILE A 223 2.80 -10.04 -23.69
N LYS A 224 4.05 -9.62 -23.47
CA LYS A 224 4.33 -8.36 -22.77
C LYS A 224 3.77 -7.16 -23.51
N ASP A 225 3.89 -7.13 -24.83
CA ASP A 225 3.37 -6.04 -25.65
C ASP A 225 1.84 -6.03 -25.62
N PHE A 226 1.21 -7.20 -25.77
CA PHE A 226 -0.24 -7.34 -25.68
C PHE A 226 -0.80 -6.88 -24.32
N MET A 227 -0.22 -7.36 -23.21
CA MET A 227 -0.64 -6.98 -21.87
C MET A 227 -0.44 -5.48 -21.58
N ARG A 228 0.60 -4.85 -22.17
CA ARG A 228 0.80 -3.40 -22.06
C ARG A 228 -0.18 -2.61 -22.91
N LYS A 229 -0.59 -3.13 -24.06
CA LYS A 229 -1.60 -2.51 -24.91
C LYS A 229 -2.94 -2.40 -24.16
N GLU A 230 -3.36 -3.48 -23.49
CA GLU A 230 -4.55 -3.50 -22.64
C GLU A 230 -4.58 -2.38 -21.58
N MET A 231 -3.42 -2.08 -20.99
CA MET A 231 -3.30 -0.96 -20.05
C MET A 231 -3.44 0.39 -20.72
N ARG A 232 -2.76 0.58 -21.86
CA ARG A 232 -2.77 1.86 -22.60
C ARG A 232 -4.15 2.20 -23.15
N GLU A 233 -4.95 1.18 -23.47
CA GLU A 233 -6.32 1.32 -23.93
C GLU A 233 -7.33 1.45 -22.77
N GLY A 234 -6.84 1.50 -21.52
CA GLY A 234 -7.64 1.78 -20.32
C GLY A 234 -8.47 0.62 -19.82
N GLN A 235 -8.31 -0.58 -20.38
CA GLN A 235 -9.04 -1.77 -19.92
C GLN A 235 -8.51 -2.26 -18.57
N ASN A 236 -7.18 -2.20 -18.38
CA ASN A 236 -6.47 -2.54 -17.15
C ASN A 236 -6.84 -3.92 -16.55
N ARG A 237 -7.43 -4.83 -17.32
CA ARG A 237 -7.92 -6.14 -16.82
C ARG A 237 -6.82 -6.95 -16.12
N PRO A 238 -5.60 -7.10 -16.70
CA PRO A 238 -4.53 -7.81 -16.02
C PRO A 238 -4.06 -7.10 -14.75
N ALA A 239 -3.95 -5.77 -14.78
CA ALA A 239 -3.48 -5.01 -13.62
C ALA A 239 -4.45 -5.10 -12.45
N ASN A 240 -5.76 -5.00 -12.73
CA ASN A 240 -6.82 -5.14 -11.72
C ASN A 240 -6.79 -6.51 -11.02
N ALA A 241 -6.41 -7.56 -11.74
CA ALA A 241 -6.40 -8.93 -11.22
C ALA A 241 -5.06 -9.32 -10.55
N LEU A 242 -3.94 -8.78 -11.03
CA LEU A 242 -2.60 -9.16 -10.59
C LEU A 242 -2.02 -8.26 -9.51
N ALA A 243 -2.41 -6.98 -9.47
CA ALA A 243 -2.26 -6.19 -8.25
C ALA A 243 -3.14 -6.81 -7.17
N GLY A 244 -2.73 -6.65 -5.91
CA GLY A 244 -3.48 -7.16 -4.77
C GLY A 244 -3.96 -6.04 -3.87
N CYS A 245 -4.91 -6.37 -3.01
CA CYS A 245 -5.47 -5.43 -2.06
C CYS A 245 -6.04 -6.15 -0.84
N THR A 246 -5.68 -5.71 0.37
CA THR A 246 -6.39 -6.09 1.58
C THR A 246 -7.79 -5.46 1.60
N ALA A 247 -8.70 -5.97 2.43
CA ALA A 247 -10.01 -5.36 2.59
C ALA A 247 -10.49 -5.50 4.03
N LEU A 248 -10.52 -4.38 4.74
CA LEU A 248 -11.13 -4.27 6.07
C LEU A 248 -12.43 -3.50 5.94
N ILE A 249 -13.56 -4.19 6.09
CA ILE A 249 -14.88 -3.67 5.78
C ILE A 249 -15.74 -3.64 7.03
N GLY A 250 -16.35 -2.50 7.31
CA GLY A 250 -17.30 -2.29 8.39
C GLY A 250 -18.71 -2.12 7.81
N PHE A 251 -19.71 -2.73 8.44
CA PHE A 251 -21.12 -2.47 8.13
C PHE A 251 -21.88 -2.19 9.42
N ILE A 252 -22.56 -1.04 9.46
CA ILE A 252 -23.48 -0.66 10.54
C ILE A 252 -24.88 -0.56 9.92
N PRO A 253 -25.79 -1.51 10.19
CA PRO A 253 -27.17 -1.46 9.73
C PRO A 253 -27.92 -0.24 10.31
N THR A 254 -28.91 0.28 9.59
CA THR A 254 -29.85 1.26 10.17
C THR A 254 -30.85 0.62 11.13
N SER A 255 -31.08 -0.70 11.01
CA SER A 255 -32.08 -1.44 11.78
C SER A 255 -31.64 -1.82 13.19
N ASN A 256 -30.32 -1.87 13.43
CA ASN A 256 -29.75 -2.20 14.74
C ASN A 256 -28.39 -1.52 14.93
N LYS A 257 -27.93 -1.44 16.18
CA LYS A 257 -26.62 -0.89 16.52
C LYS A 257 -25.57 -2.01 16.59
N THR A 258 -25.40 -2.78 15.52
CA THR A 258 -24.37 -3.84 15.45
C THR A 258 -23.36 -3.50 14.37
N LEU A 259 -22.09 -3.40 14.73
CA LEU A 259 -20.98 -3.36 13.78
C LEU A 259 -20.63 -4.78 13.33
N PHE A 260 -20.65 -5.00 12.03
CA PHE A 260 -20.04 -6.18 11.40
C PHE A 260 -18.69 -5.77 10.83
N VAL A 261 -17.62 -6.46 11.23
CA VAL A 261 -16.27 -6.26 10.68
C VAL A 261 -15.89 -7.49 9.88
N ALA A 262 -15.68 -7.33 8.58
CA ALA A 262 -15.14 -8.34 7.69
C ALA A 262 -13.67 -8.02 7.36
N SER A 263 -12.77 -8.98 7.52
CA SER A 263 -11.33 -8.75 7.30
C SER A 263 -10.73 -9.72 6.29
N LEU A 264 -9.97 -9.16 5.36
CA LEU A 264 -9.03 -9.80 4.45
C LEU A 264 -7.70 -9.05 4.55
N GLY A 265 -6.61 -9.74 4.85
CA GLY A 265 -5.28 -9.14 5.00
C GLY A 265 -4.96 -8.70 6.42
N ASP A 266 -4.10 -7.69 6.56
CA ASP A 266 -3.45 -7.29 7.81
C ASP A 266 -3.73 -5.84 8.25
N SER A 267 -4.70 -5.18 7.62
CA SER A 267 -5.34 -3.97 8.15
C SER A 267 -6.04 -4.23 9.49
N GLN A 268 -6.18 -3.19 10.31
CA GLN A 268 -6.67 -3.28 11.69
C GLN A 268 -7.93 -2.46 11.93
N ALA A 269 -8.90 -3.05 12.62
CA ALA A 269 -10.00 -2.37 13.28
C ALA A 269 -9.82 -2.45 14.80
N GLY A 270 -10.05 -1.35 15.50
CA GLY A 270 -10.04 -1.25 16.96
C GLY A 270 -11.22 -0.43 17.47
N MET A 271 -11.65 -0.69 18.71
CA MET A 271 -12.73 0.07 19.36
C MET A 271 -12.29 0.62 20.72
N TYR A 272 -12.69 1.86 20.99
CA TYR A 272 -12.77 2.45 22.32
C TYR A 272 -14.21 2.33 22.80
N SER A 273 -14.43 1.75 23.97
CA SER A 273 -15.73 1.80 24.66
C SER A 273 -15.59 2.57 25.97
N ASP A 274 -16.70 3.13 26.48
CA ASP A 274 -16.76 3.87 27.75
C ASP A 274 -16.21 3.09 28.97
N ALA A 275 -16.04 1.76 28.84
CA ALA A 275 -15.40 0.90 29.83
C ALA A 275 -13.85 0.96 29.81
N TRP A 276 -13.23 1.79 28.98
CA TRP A 276 -11.76 1.96 28.84
C TRP A 276 -11.02 0.80 28.19
N ASP A 277 -11.77 -0.15 27.62
CA ASP A 277 -11.18 -1.31 26.96
C ASP A 277 -10.98 -1.00 25.47
N CYS A 278 -9.72 -0.74 25.10
CA CYS A 278 -9.29 -0.75 23.70
C CYS A 278 -9.22 -2.20 23.23
N THR A 279 -10.00 -2.57 22.22
CA THR A 279 -10.11 -3.95 21.75
C THR A 279 -9.88 -4.04 20.24
N THR A 280 -9.10 -5.03 19.80
CA THR A 280 -8.98 -5.41 18.39
C THR A 280 -10.31 -5.99 17.91
N LEU A 281 -10.76 -5.58 16.73
CA LEU A 281 -12.04 -6.02 16.15
C LEU A 281 -11.87 -6.94 14.94
N ASN A 282 -10.65 -7.41 14.64
CA ASN A 282 -10.42 -8.38 13.57
C ASN A 282 -9.18 -9.25 13.81
N GLU A 283 -9.13 -10.37 13.11
CA GLU A 283 -7.94 -11.20 12.99
C GLU A 283 -7.02 -10.65 11.89
N PHE A 284 -5.71 -10.88 12.04
CA PHE A 284 -4.71 -10.53 11.03
C PHE A 284 -4.39 -11.72 10.13
N HIS A 285 -4.54 -11.55 8.83
CA HIS A 285 -4.27 -12.59 7.85
C HIS A 285 -2.92 -12.38 7.15
N ALA A 286 -1.85 -12.67 7.90
CA ALA A 286 -0.47 -12.55 7.44
C ALA A 286 0.27 -13.88 7.58
N ALA A 287 1.30 -14.07 6.75
CA ALA A 287 2.19 -15.22 6.77
C ALA A 287 3.13 -15.25 8.01
N SER A 288 3.08 -14.22 8.85
CA SER A 288 3.65 -14.20 10.20
C SER A 288 2.69 -14.76 11.27
N ASN A 289 1.39 -14.90 10.98
CA ASN A 289 0.41 -15.45 11.90
C ASN A 289 0.47 -16.99 11.89
N PRO A 290 0.80 -17.66 13.00
CA PRO A 290 0.87 -19.12 13.06
C PRO A 290 -0.43 -19.83 12.67
N HIS A 291 -1.59 -19.23 12.93
CA HIS A 291 -2.88 -19.81 12.55
C HIS A 291 -3.08 -19.83 11.03
N GLU A 292 -2.67 -18.78 10.32
CA GLU A 292 -2.72 -18.76 8.85
C GLU A 292 -1.69 -19.70 8.23
N VAL A 293 -0.50 -19.81 8.83
CA VAL A 293 0.51 -20.79 8.39
C VAL A 293 -0.03 -22.21 8.55
N ALA A 294 -0.65 -22.53 9.69
CA ALA A 294 -1.27 -23.83 9.93
C ALA A 294 -2.43 -24.11 8.95
N ARG A 295 -3.25 -23.10 8.65
CA ARG A 295 -4.31 -23.20 7.63
C ARG A 295 -3.72 -23.56 6.26
N LEU A 296 -2.71 -22.82 5.79
CA LEU A 296 -2.06 -23.08 4.50
C LEU A 296 -1.44 -24.49 4.44
N GLN A 297 -0.81 -24.95 5.52
CA GLN A 297 -0.27 -26.31 5.59
C GLN A 297 -1.36 -27.39 5.50
N ALA A 298 -2.55 -27.12 6.08
CA ALA A 298 -3.68 -28.04 6.03
C ALA A 298 -4.37 -28.04 4.65
N GLU A 299 -4.46 -26.89 3.99
CA GLU A 299 -5.04 -26.77 2.64
C GLU A 299 -4.13 -27.36 1.55
N HIS A 300 -2.81 -27.37 1.76
CA HIS A 300 -1.82 -27.84 0.79
C HIS A 300 -0.92 -28.95 1.37
N PRO A 301 -1.48 -30.13 1.69
CA PRO A 301 -0.73 -31.19 2.36
C PRO A 301 0.43 -31.72 1.51
N GLY A 302 1.64 -31.74 2.09
CA GLY A 302 2.84 -32.27 1.45
C GLY A 302 3.57 -31.28 0.53
N GLU A 303 3.15 -30.01 0.50
CA GLU A 303 3.81 -28.95 -0.25
C GLU A 303 4.67 -28.08 0.68
N GLU A 304 5.98 -28.07 0.47
CA GLU A 304 6.93 -27.31 1.28
C GLU A 304 7.23 -25.94 0.68
N GLY A 305 7.65 -24.99 1.53
CA GLY A 305 8.09 -23.66 1.07
C GLY A 305 6.97 -22.72 0.62
N ILE A 306 5.70 -23.05 0.92
CA ILE A 306 4.55 -22.15 0.71
C ILE A 306 4.75 -20.84 1.49
N VAL A 307 5.19 -20.92 2.74
CA VAL A 307 5.56 -19.73 3.54
C VAL A 307 7.07 -19.71 3.74
N ARG A 308 7.72 -18.62 3.33
CA ARG A 308 9.17 -18.39 3.47
C ARG A 308 9.38 -16.96 3.95
N TYR A 309 10.24 -16.76 4.96
CA TYR A 309 10.54 -15.42 5.50
C TYR A 309 9.28 -14.64 5.95
N ASN A 310 8.30 -15.34 6.54
CA ASN A 310 6.98 -14.81 6.88
C ASN A 310 6.25 -14.15 5.69
N ARG A 311 6.44 -14.70 4.50
CA ARG A 311 5.78 -14.29 3.26
C ARG A 311 5.30 -15.51 2.47
N LEU A 312 4.10 -15.43 1.91
CA LEU A 312 3.58 -16.42 0.98
C LEU A 312 4.44 -16.40 -0.30
N PHE A 313 4.92 -17.58 -0.68
CA PHE A 313 5.98 -17.82 -1.66
C PHE A 313 7.21 -16.93 -1.49
N GLY A 314 7.51 -16.44 -0.28
CA GLY A 314 8.61 -15.50 -0.05
C GLY A 314 8.41 -14.09 -0.61
N ALA A 315 7.24 -13.80 -1.21
CA ALA A 315 6.98 -12.56 -1.92
C ALA A 315 6.02 -11.62 -1.17
N ILE A 316 4.88 -12.12 -0.71
CA ILE A 316 3.78 -11.30 -0.17
C ILE A 316 3.55 -11.57 1.33
N SER A 317 3.29 -10.53 2.12
CA SER A 317 3.08 -10.66 3.58
C SER A 317 1.73 -11.27 3.94
N VAL A 318 0.67 -10.90 3.20
CA VAL A 318 -0.69 -11.35 3.47
C VAL A 318 -0.98 -12.74 2.93
N THR A 319 -1.92 -13.43 3.56
CA THR A 319 -2.41 -14.77 3.16
C THR A 319 -3.87 -14.74 2.67
N ARG A 320 -4.52 -13.58 2.82
CA ARG A 320 -5.85 -13.31 2.27
C ARG A 320 -5.93 -11.91 1.67
N ALA A 321 -6.45 -11.79 0.45
CA ALA A 321 -6.53 -10.54 -0.28
C ALA A 321 -7.51 -10.64 -1.47
N LEU A 322 -7.98 -9.49 -1.95
CA LEU A 322 -8.54 -9.32 -3.29
C LEU A 322 -7.40 -9.26 -4.31
N GLY A 323 -7.66 -9.64 -5.56
CA GLY A 323 -6.62 -9.64 -6.61
C GLY A 323 -5.58 -10.73 -6.35
N ASP A 324 -4.30 -10.44 -6.52
CA ASP A 324 -3.20 -11.41 -6.34
C ASP A 324 -3.42 -12.72 -7.11
N HIS A 325 -4.06 -12.65 -8.29
CA HIS A 325 -4.49 -13.84 -9.03
C HIS A 325 -3.34 -14.72 -9.52
N LEU A 326 -2.11 -14.20 -9.49
CA LEU A 326 -0.88 -14.99 -9.67
C LEU A 326 -0.79 -16.18 -8.69
N LEU A 327 -1.35 -16.02 -7.48
CA LEU A 327 -1.33 -16.99 -6.38
C LEU A 327 -2.66 -17.75 -6.23
N LYS A 328 -3.69 -17.38 -7.01
CA LYS A 328 -5.03 -17.99 -6.96
C LYS A 328 -5.30 -18.90 -8.17
N ALA A 329 -4.80 -18.51 -9.33
CA ALA A 329 -5.04 -19.21 -10.58
C ALA A 329 -4.20 -20.50 -10.72
N PRO A 330 -4.54 -21.39 -11.68
CA PRO A 330 -3.69 -22.51 -12.05
C PRO A 330 -2.24 -22.07 -12.31
N ILE A 331 -1.28 -22.75 -11.66
CA ILE A 331 0.14 -22.34 -11.64
C ILE A 331 0.74 -22.32 -13.06
N GLU A 332 0.23 -23.16 -13.96
CA GLU A 332 0.62 -23.19 -15.37
C GLU A 332 0.24 -21.90 -16.09
N LEU A 333 -0.93 -21.33 -15.82
CA LEU A 333 -1.36 -20.05 -16.40
C LEU A 333 -0.53 -18.90 -15.84
N SER A 334 -0.26 -18.92 -14.53
CA SER A 334 0.64 -17.95 -13.89
C SER A 334 2.03 -17.96 -14.51
N ALA A 335 2.63 -19.14 -14.70
CA ALA A 335 3.96 -19.30 -15.29
C ALA A 335 4.00 -19.00 -16.79
N LYS A 336 2.93 -19.32 -17.52
CA LYS A 336 2.89 -19.17 -18.99
C LYS A 336 2.48 -17.77 -19.44
N TYR A 337 1.51 -17.17 -18.77
CA TYR A 337 0.90 -15.90 -19.18
C TYR A 337 1.08 -14.79 -18.15
N TYR A 338 0.58 -14.99 -16.93
CA TYR A 338 0.37 -13.87 -16.02
C TYR A 338 1.67 -13.24 -15.51
N CYS A 339 2.75 -14.01 -15.36
CA CYS A 339 4.05 -13.50 -14.94
C CYS A 339 4.64 -12.43 -15.88
N TYR A 340 4.08 -12.23 -17.07
CA TYR A 340 4.52 -11.24 -18.03
C TYR A 340 3.66 -9.97 -18.09
N ALA A 341 2.52 -9.97 -17.42
CA ALA A 341 1.74 -8.76 -17.25
C ALA A 341 2.41 -7.81 -16.25
N HIS A 342 1.97 -6.56 -16.26
CA HIS A 342 2.31 -5.58 -15.24
C HIS A 342 1.03 -5.22 -14.45
N PRO A 343 1.15 -4.56 -13.29
CA PRO A 343 2.33 -4.61 -12.43
C PRO A 343 2.63 -6.07 -11.99
N MET A 344 3.86 -6.32 -11.53
CA MET A 344 4.32 -7.67 -11.21
C MET A 344 5.30 -7.63 -10.04
N MET A 345 4.91 -8.22 -8.91
CA MET A 345 5.73 -8.25 -7.69
C MET A 345 6.78 -9.37 -7.72
N VAL A 346 6.52 -10.46 -8.46
CA VAL A 346 7.41 -11.62 -8.51
C VAL A 346 8.12 -11.68 -9.86
N PRO A 347 9.46 -11.76 -9.90
CA PRO A 347 10.18 -11.89 -11.16
C PRO A 347 9.69 -13.10 -11.99
N PRO A 348 9.48 -12.95 -13.31
CA PRO A 348 8.96 -14.04 -14.15
C PRO A 348 9.80 -15.33 -14.08
N GLY A 349 11.12 -15.19 -13.89
CA GLY A 349 12.03 -16.33 -13.74
C GLY A 349 11.78 -17.17 -12.49
N GLU A 350 11.23 -16.58 -11.43
CA GLU A 350 10.82 -17.30 -10.22
C GLU A 350 9.46 -17.98 -10.44
N VAL A 351 8.48 -17.25 -10.98
CA VAL A 351 7.13 -17.81 -11.25
C VAL A 351 7.21 -19.04 -12.16
N LYS A 352 8.09 -19.03 -13.17
CA LYS A 352 8.29 -20.17 -14.08
C LYS A 352 8.79 -21.45 -13.40
N GLN A 353 9.35 -21.36 -12.21
CA GLN A 353 9.81 -22.52 -11.44
C GLN A 353 8.70 -23.11 -10.55
N TRP A 354 7.58 -22.40 -10.40
CA TRP A 354 6.48 -22.81 -9.54
C TRP A 354 5.79 -24.11 -9.96
N PRO A 355 5.57 -24.42 -11.25
CA PRO A 355 4.91 -25.69 -11.63
C PRO A 355 5.60 -26.95 -11.09
N GLY A 356 6.90 -26.88 -10.79
CA GLY A 356 7.64 -28.00 -10.17
C GLY A 356 7.55 -28.06 -8.64
N LYS A 357 7.00 -27.03 -7.98
CA LYS A 357 6.99 -26.83 -6.53
C LYS A 357 5.60 -26.77 -5.93
N TYR A 358 4.67 -26.09 -6.62
CA TYR A 358 3.35 -25.74 -6.13
C TYR A 358 2.28 -26.37 -7.02
N LYS A 359 1.34 -27.11 -6.42
CA LYS A 359 0.42 -28.00 -7.14
C LYS A 359 -1.06 -27.71 -6.90
N THR A 360 -1.43 -27.19 -5.73
CA THR A 360 -2.83 -27.05 -5.30
C THR A 360 -3.27 -25.60 -5.09
N PRO A 361 -3.23 -24.72 -6.11
CA PRO A 361 -3.83 -23.39 -5.97
C PRO A 361 -5.35 -23.51 -5.66
N PRO A 362 -5.96 -22.50 -5.02
CA PRO A 362 -5.40 -21.19 -4.67
C PRO A 362 -4.59 -21.19 -3.36
N TYR A 363 -3.47 -20.46 -3.32
CA TYR A 363 -2.66 -20.24 -2.10
C TYR A 363 -2.98 -18.93 -1.38
N MET A 364 -3.58 -17.97 -2.10
CA MET A 364 -4.14 -16.75 -1.53
C MET A 364 -5.66 -16.94 -1.38
N SER A 365 -6.20 -16.72 -0.18
CA SER A 365 -7.64 -16.87 0.05
C SER A 365 -8.38 -15.55 -0.09
N VAL A 366 -9.61 -15.59 -0.59
CA VAL A 366 -10.54 -14.46 -0.62
C VAL A 366 -11.65 -14.61 0.44
N GLN A 367 -11.52 -15.56 1.36
CA GLN A 367 -12.51 -15.79 2.41
C GLN A 367 -12.27 -14.84 3.60
N PRO A 368 -13.18 -13.88 3.88
CA PRO A 368 -13.04 -13.01 5.03
C PRO A 368 -13.26 -13.75 6.35
N SER A 369 -12.65 -13.25 7.43
CA SER A 369 -13.08 -13.52 8.81
C SER A 369 -14.09 -12.45 9.26
N PHE A 370 -14.91 -12.76 10.27
CA PHE A 370 -15.90 -11.82 10.80
C PHE A 370 -15.78 -11.62 12.32
N GLN A 371 -16.09 -10.40 12.75
CA GLN A 371 -16.39 -10.05 14.13
C GLN A 371 -17.68 -9.22 14.18
N ARG A 372 -18.43 -9.36 15.28
CA ARG A 372 -19.69 -8.65 15.51
C ARG A 372 -19.66 -7.95 16.86
N ILE A 373 -19.98 -6.67 16.87
CA ILE A 373 -19.90 -5.85 18.07
C ILE A 373 -21.20 -5.06 18.23
N GLY A 374 -21.83 -5.15 19.39
CA GLY A 374 -22.95 -4.28 19.75
C GLY A 374 -22.41 -2.90 20.11
N LEU A 375 -22.93 -1.86 19.46
CA LEU A 375 -22.53 -0.48 19.64
C LEU A 375 -23.45 0.26 20.61
N VAL A 376 -22.86 1.12 21.42
CA VAL A 376 -23.55 2.08 22.28
C VAL A 376 -23.13 3.52 21.91
N PRO A 377 -23.97 4.54 22.17
CA PRO A 377 -23.56 5.93 21.97
C PRO A 377 -22.29 6.24 22.75
N GLY A 378 -21.32 6.89 22.11
CA GLY A 378 -20.00 7.18 22.71
C GLY A 378 -18.88 6.24 22.28
N ASP A 379 -19.20 5.07 21.71
CA ASP A 379 -18.18 4.18 21.14
C ASP A 379 -17.43 4.85 19.99
N VAL A 380 -16.12 4.59 19.92
CA VAL A 380 -15.25 5.05 18.83
C VAL A 380 -14.58 3.87 18.16
N ILE A 381 -14.74 3.78 16.85
CA ILE A 381 -14.21 2.70 16.04
C ILE A 381 -13.15 3.29 15.12
N VAL A 382 -11.96 2.69 15.10
CA VAL A 382 -10.85 3.10 14.25
C VAL A 382 -10.48 1.97 13.31
N PHE A 383 -10.50 2.23 12.02
CA PHE A 383 -9.96 1.36 10.98
C PHE A 383 -8.65 1.97 10.51
N ALA A 384 -7.61 1.18 10.30
CA ALA A 384 -6.33 1.63 9.77
C ALA A 384 -5.68 0.58 8.86
N SER A 385 -4.98 1.03 7.80
CA SER A 385 -4.04 0.18 7.05
C SER A 385 -2.80 -0.16 7.88
N ASP A 386 -2.02 -1.13 7.42
CA ASP A 386 -0.90 -1.64 8.20
C ASP A 386 0.24 -0.61 8.36
N GLY A 387 0.29 0.37 7.45
CA GLY A 387 1.26 1.46 7.46
C GLY A 387 1.25 2.26 8.75
N LEU A 388 0.10 2.39 9.44
CA LEU A 388 0.01 3.04 10.76
C LEU A 388 0.69 2.22 11.87
N ARG A 389 0.57 0.89 11.80
CA ARG A 389 1.18 -0.03 12.78
C ARG A 389 2.68 -0.19 12.57
N ASN A 390 3.12 -0.03 11.33
CA ASN A 390 4.49 -0.26 10.89
C ASN A 390 5.32 1.03 10.80
N THR A 391 4.82 2.16 11.33
CA THR A 391 5.56 3.42 11.31
C THR A 391 6.87 3.33 12.09
N TRP A 392 7.79 4.25 11.83
CA TRP A 392 9.03 4.36 12.61
C TRP A 392 8.78 4.56 14.10
N GLN A 393 7.68 5.24 14.43
CA GLN A 393 7.33 5.66 15.78
C GLN A 393 6.60 4.54 16.54
N THR A 394 5.86 3.68 15.85
CA THR A 394 4.96 2.70 16.49
C THR A 394 5.48 1.26 16.41
N ARG A 395 6.45 0.96 15.55
CA ARG A 395 6.97 -0.42 15.36
C ARG A 395 7.59 -1.06 16.61
N ALA A 396 8.05 -0.25 17.56
CA ALA A 396 8.61 -0.73 18.83
C ALA A 396 7.54 -0.97 19.92
N LEU A 397 6.30 -0.50 19.68
CA LEU A 397 5.19 -0.68 20.60
C LEU A 397 4.62 -2.10 20.46
N THR A 398 4.10 -2.63 21.56
CA THR A 398 3.33 -3.88 21.52
C THR A 398 1.99 -3.66 20.79
N ALA A 399 1.36 -4.72 20.27
CA ALA A 399 0.07 -4.60 19.58
C ALA A 399 -1.01 -3.92 20.45
N SER A 400 -1.09 -4.27 21.73
CA SER A 400 -2.03 -3.63 22.68
C SER A 400 -1.72 -2.15 22.91
N GLU A 401 -0.43 -1.77 22.91
CA GLU A 401 -0.06 -0.36 23.03
C GLU A 401 -0.36 0.44 21.77
N GLN A 402 -0.17 -0.16 20.59
CA GLN A 402 -0.58 0.44 19.32
C GLN A 402 -2.09 0.72 19.32
N GLU A 403 -2.89 -0.26 19.75
CA GLU A 403 -4.34 -0.11 19.87
C GLU A 403 -4.72 1.00 20.84
N GLN A 404 -4.19 0.96 22.07
CA GLN A 404 -4.44 2.01 23.07
C GLN A 404 -4.08 3.41 22.55
N LEU A 405 -2.98 3.52 21.80
CA LEU A 405 -2.54 4.78 21.22
C LEU A 405 -3.51 5.26 20.13
N PHE A 406 -3.77 4.44 19.10
CA PHE A 406 -4.54 4.88 17.92
C PHE A 406 -5.98 5.17 18.27
N VAL A 407 -6.61 4.23 18.97
CA VAL A 407 -8.01 4.30 19.36
C VAL A 407 -8.21 5.38 20.43
N GLY A 408 -7.30 5.46 21.42
CA GLY A 408 -7.34 6.48 22.46
C GLY A 408 -7.20 7.91 21.90
N LEU A 409 -6.25 8.14 20.99
CA LEU A 409 -6.08 9.46 20.36
C LEU A 409 -7.29 9.89 19.53
N CYS A 410 -7.91 8.96 18.79
CA CYS A 410 -9.17 9.24 18.09
C CYS A 410 -10.31 9.57 19.06
N GLY A 411 -10.45 8.80 20.16
CA GLY A 411 -11.41 9.10 21.23
C GLY A 411 -11.19 10.48 21.85
N TYR A 412 -9.94 10.85 22.11
CA TYR A 412 -9.55 12.16 22.64
C TYR A 412 -9.90 13.30 21.70
N ALA A 413 -9.60 13.15 20.41
CA ALA A 413 -9.98 14.13 19.41
C ALA A 413 -11.50 14.25 19.23
N GLY A 414 -12.23 13.15 19.42
CA GLY A 414 -13.70 13.12 19.49
C GLY A 414 -14.30 13.78 20.73
N ARG A 415 -13.48 14.33 21.63
CA ARG A 415 -13.89 15.00 22.87
C ARG A 415 -14.75 14.11 23.78
N LEU A 416 -14.46 12.80 23.77
CA LEU A 416 -15.01 11.95 24.83
C LEU A 416 -14.44 12.42 26.17
N ASP A 417 -15.18 12.18 27.25
CA ASP A 417 -14.68 12.49 28.59
C ASP A 417 -13.51 11.54 28.93
N ASN A 418 -12.31 12.10 29.10
CA ASN A 418 -11.10 11.46 29.63
C ASN A 418 -10.40 10.33 28.81
N PRO A 419 -10.59 10.12 27.48
CA PRO A 419 -10.26 8.89 26.72
C PRO A 419 -8.77 8.52 26.64
N VAL A 420 -7.88 9.45 27.01
CA VAL A 420 -6.45 9.20 27.15
C VAL A 420 -6.01 9.66 28.54
N GLN A 421 -5.82 8.70 29.45
CA GLN A 421 -5.48 9.01 30.85
C GLN A 421 -4.08 9.64 31.01
N ASP A 422 -3.22 9.58 30.00
CA ASP A 422 -1.86 10.14 30.04
C ASP A 422 -1.30 10.38 28.63
N LEU A 423 -1.54 11.56 28.05
CA LEU A 423 -0.90 11.96 26.78
C LEU A 423 0.62 12.01 26.93
N GLY A 424 1.13 12.37 28.12
CA GLY A 424 2.56 12.49 28.41
C GLY A 424 3.30 11.15 28.31
N ARG A 425 2.66 10.03 28.68
CA ARG A 425 3.18 8.67 28.44
C ARG A 425 3.44 8.45 26.95
N TRP A 426 2.50 8.82 26.09
CA TRP A 426 2.61 8.60 24.66
C TRP A 426 3.60 9.56 24.00
N GLU A 427 3.60 10.84 24.37
CA GLU A 427 4.63 11.80 23.94
C GLU A 427 6.05 11.30 24.31
N THR A 428 6.21 10.72 25.49
CA THR A 428 7.48 10.12 25.94
C THR A 428 7.87 8.91 25.09
N LYS A 429 6.93 7.99 24.82
CA LYS A 429 7.18 6.79 24.01
C LYS A 429 7.49 7.11 22.55
N LEU A 430 6.75 8.04 21.97
CA LEU A 430 6.94 8.49 20.58
C LEU A 430 8.12 9.46 20.45
N GLY A 431 8.55 10.07 21.56
CA GLY A 431 9.70 10.96 21.65
C GLY A 431 9.47 12.33 21.01
N HIS A 432 8.23 12.83 20.98
CA HIS A 432 7.89 14.17 20.52
C HIS A 432 6.65 14.67 21.26
N ARG A 433 6.43 15.98 21.27
CA ARG A 433 5.19 16.56 21.79
C ARG A 433 4.09 16.47 20.77
N PHE A 434 2.85 16.33 21.24
CA PHE A 434 1.69 16.37 20.38
C PHE A 434 1.35 17.79 19.92
N LEU A 435 0.77 17.87 18.73
CA LEU A 435 0.16 19.08 18.19
C LEU A 435 -1.02 19.48 19.08
N PRO A 436 -1.18 20.79 19.36
CA PRO A 436 -2.33 21.28 20.10
C PRO A 436 -3.62 20.95 19.34
N MET A 437 -4.69 20.76 20.09
CA MET A 437 -6.02 20.55 19.53
C MET A 437 -6.70 21.90 19.30
N ASP A 438 -7.22 22.14 18.10
CA ASP A 438 -8.07 23.30 17.82
C ASP A 438 -9.47 23.07 18.44
N GLN A 439 -10.10 24.14 18.95
CA GLN A 439 -11.39 24.08 19.63
C GLN A 439 -12.59 24.15 18.69
N GLU A 440 -12.43 24.49 17.40
CA GLU A 440 -13.58 24.75 16.52
C GLU A 440 -14.07 23.53 15.71
N GLU A 441 -13.22 22.58 15.32
CA GLU A 441 -13.60 21.23 14.84
C GLU A 441 -12.31 20.46 14.48
N VAL A 442 -12.18 19.20 14.92
CA VAL A 442 -10.96 18.39 14.71
C VAL A 442 -11.31 17.16 13.90
N ASN A 443 -10.64 16.96 12.78
CA ASN A 443 -10.62 15.67 12.11
C ASN A 443 -9.81 14.70 12.98
N ALA A 444 -10.51 13.80 13.68
CA ALA A 444 -9.88 12.92 14.66
C ALA A 444 -8.84 11.98 14.04
N ALA A 445 -9.13 11.45 12.85
CA ALA A 445 -8.23 10.55 12.14
C ALA A 445 -6.95 11.27 11.69
N ASP A 446 -7.09 12.49 11.14
CA ASP A 446 -5.95 13.31 10.72
C ASP A 446 -5.10 13.75 11.92
N TRP A 447 -5.72 14.27 12.97
CA TRP A 447 -5.00 14.70 14.16
C TRP A 447 -4.26 13.55 14.83
N MET A 448 -4.88 12.37 14.92
CA MET A 448 -4.22 11.15 15.40
C MET A 448 -3.02 10.78 14.51
N LEU A 449 -3.20 10.75 13.19
CA LEU A 449 -2.13 10.41 12.25
C LEU A 449 -0.91 11.33 12.41
N MET A 450 -1.13 12.65 12.41
CA MET A 450 -0.05 13.62 12.53
C MET A 450 0.70 13.46 13.87
N ASN A 451 -0.02 13.18 14.96
CA ASN A 451 0.57 12.95 16.27
C ASN A 451 1.24 11.59 16.44
N VAL A 452 0.82 10.56 15.70
CA VAL A 452 1.55 9.29 15.69
C VAL A 452 2.89 9.45 14.98
N LEU A 453 2.91 10.17 13.86
CA LEU A 453 4.08 10.28 13.01
C LEU A 453 5.12 11.29 13.52
N PHE A 454 4.69 12.51 13.84
CA PHE A 454 5.66 13.57 14.09
C PHE A 454 5.24 14.59 15.15
N GLY A 455 3.95 14.76 15.43
CA GLY A 455 3.47 15.74 16.40
C GLY A 455 4.02 17.13 16.09
N GLY A 456 4.64 17.78 17.08
CA GLY A 456 5.32 19.07 16.91
C GLY A 456 6.78 19.00 16.43
N ASP A 457 7.30 17.81 16.11
CA ASP A 457 8.71 17.58 15.76
C ASP A 457 8.96 17.68 14.25
N ASP A 458 9.58 18.78 13.83
CA ASP A 458 9.90 19.05 12.43
C ASP A 458 10.92 18.08 11.83
N VAL A 459 11.75 17.45 12.66
CA VAL A 459 12.72 16.45 12.19
C VAL A 459 11.97 15.20 11.75
N LYS A 460 11.01 14.75 12.55
CA LYS A 460 10.17 13.60 12.20
C LYS A 460 9.27 13.89 11.02
N LEU A 461 8.66 15.07 10.96
CA LEU A 461 7.86 15.49 9.80
C LEU A 461 8.69 15.38 8.52
N ALA A 462 9.90 15.91 8.53
CA ALA A 462 10.75 15.85 7.35
C ALA A 462 11.16 14.41 6.98
N ARG A 463 11.39 13.54 7.97
CA ARG A 463 11.63 12.11 7.74
C ARG A 463 10.46 11.42 7.05
N GLU A 464 9.21 11.74 7.43
CA GLU A 464 8.03 11.16 6.77
C GLU A 464 7.91 11.61 5.30
N LEU A 465 8.31 12.85 5.01
CA LEU A 465 8.13 13.45 3.69
C LEU A 465 9.30 13.18 2.74
N THR A 466 10.48 12.86 3.25
CA THR A 466 11.74 12.78 2.50
C THR A 466 12.42 11.41 2.62
N ILE A 467 13.23 11.04 1.61
CA ILE A 467 13.98 9.79 1.59
C ILE A 467 15.14 9.91 2.59
N GLU A 468 14.87 9.72 3.88
CA GLU A 468 15.92 9.45 4.85
C GLU A 468 16.29 7.98 4.73
N PHE A 469 17.51 7.70 4.25
CA PHE A 469 18.06 6.35 4.27
C PHE A 469 18.35 5.99 5.73
N PRO A 470 17.72 4.95 6.27
CA PRO A 470 18.04 4.50 7.62
C PRO A 470 19.48 3.98 7.70
N GLU A 471 20.13 4.27 8.82
CA GLU A 471 21.41 3.68 9.18
C GLU A 471 21.31 2.15 9.20
N GLY A 472 21.94 1.48 8.24
CA GLY A 472 22.08 0.02 8.25
C GLY A 472 20.95 -0.75 7.55
N GLY A 473 21.02 -0.83 6.22
CA GLY A 473 20.81 -2.06 5.42
C GLY A 473 19.52 -2.89 5.51
N SER A 474 18.52 -2.57 6.34
CA SER A 474 17.31 -3.41 6.47
C SER A 474 16.06 -2.72 7.03
N GLU A 475 16.09 -1.43 7.35
CA GLU A 475 14.91 -0.79 7.93
C GLU A 475 13.86 -0.48 6.86
N ARG A 476 12.62 -0.91 7.13
CA ARG A 476 11.46 -0.82 6.24
C ARG A 476 11.14 0.65 5.95
N TRP A 477 10.92 0.95 4.67
CA TRP A 477 10.27 2.17 4.20
C TRP A 477 8.89 2.30 4.86
N GLN A 478 8.46 3.54 5.10
CA GLN A 478 7.08 3.81 5.49
C GLN A 478 6.14 3.43 4.36
N ASP A 479 5.05 2.75 4.69
CA ASP A 479 3.98 2.45 3.75
C ASP A 479 2.91 3.54 3.76
N ASP A 480 2.01 3.50 2.79
CA ASP A 480 0.82 4.36 2.81
C ASP A 480 0.06 4.18 4.12
N ILE A 481 -0.61 5.24 4.54
CA ILE A 481 -1.40 5.19 5.76
C ILE A 481 -2.78 5.71 5.47
N THR A 482 -3.78 4.91 5.78
CA THR A 482 -5.18 5.29 5.69
C THR A 482 -5.88 4.95 6.99
N VAL A 483 -6.71 5.88 7.46
CA VAL A 483 -7.42 5.77 8.73
C VAL A 483 -8.84 6.27 8.56
N ILE A 484 -9.79 5.55 9.15
CA ILE A 484 -11.17 6.00 9.36
C ILE A 484 -11.47 5.93 10.86
N SER A 485 -11.93 7.02 11.46
CA SER A 485 -12.47 7.08 12.82
C SER A 485 -13.98 7.32 12.74
N ILE A 486 -14.76 6.49 13.43
CA ILE A 486 -16.23 6.51 13.44
C ILE A 486 -16.67 6.70 14.89
N HIS A 487 -17.41 7.78 15.16
CA HIS A 487 -17.99 8.09 16.46
C HIS A 487 -19.50 7.82 16.40
N VAL A 488 -19.99 6.98 17.33
CA VAL A 488 -21.36 6.43 17.35
C VAL A 488 -22.34 7.25 18.18
#